data_AF-A0A644XEF2-F1
#
_entry.id   AF-A0A644XEF2-F1
#
_cell.length_a   1.000
_cell.length_b   1.000
_cell.length_c   1.000
_cell.angle_alpha   90.00
_cell.angle_beta   90.00
_cell.angle_gamma   90.00
#
_symmetry.space_group_name_H-M   'P 1'
#
loop_
_entity.id
_entity.type
_entity.pdbx_description
1 polymer ?
#
loop_
_entity_poly.entity_id
_entity_poly.type
_entity_poly.pdbx_seq_one_letter_code
_entity_poly.pdbx_strand_id
1 'polypeptide(L)'
;MINRILLRIKIIQILYAFYKGEGKTTLMVEKELFHSVEKTYDLYYHLLNLIILITDYAASRIESKKNKLRPSPEDINPNTRFIDNVFVDQLRKNKQFTAYLSERKLSWVNHPEIIKELYEEIIACDFYQEYMDLEHIDYQIDKDIWRKIFKRIILQNESLDNSIEDQSIFWTDDVEIVVSFIIKTIKRF
;
A
#
# COMPACT_ATOMS: atom_id res chain seq x y z
N MET A 1 2.82 -5.37 -15.89
CA MET A 1 1.99 -6.25 -16.75
C MET A 1 0.58 -6.24 -16.20
N ILE A 2 -0.40 -5.82 -17.00
CA ILE A 2 -1.81 -5.88 -16.64
C ILE A 2 -2.19 -7.35 -16.44
N ASN A 3 -2.77 -7.68 -15.28
CA ASN A 3 -3.14 -9.05 -14.95
C ASN A 3 -4.39 -9.47 -15.74
N ARG A 4 -4.36 -10.65 -16.38
CA ARG A 4 -5.49 -11.18 -17.15
C ARG A 4 -6.76 -11.36 -16.31
N ILE A 5 -6.62 -11.63 -15.01
CA ILE A 5 -7.76 -11.75 -14.09
C ILE A 5 -8.44 -10.39 -13.92
N LEU A 6 -7.67 -9.32 -13.70
CA LEU A 6 -8.20 -7.95 -13.59
C LEU A 6 -8.95 -7.56 -14.87
N LEU A 7 -8.34 -7.78 -16.04
CA LEU A 7 -9.00 -7.46 -17.32
C LEU A 7 -10.32 -8.19 -17.49
N ARG A 8 -10.41 -9.48 -17.14
CA ARG A 8 -11.66 -10.25 -17.23
C ARG A 8 -12.75 -9.68 -16.32
N ILE A 9 -12.40 -9.33 -15.08
CA ILE A 9 -13.33 -8.72 -14.12
C ILE A 9 -13.84 -7.38 -14.67
N LYS A 10 -12.94 -6.49 -15.10
CA LYS A 10 -13.31 -5.18 -15.65
C LYS A 10 -14.17 -5.30 -16.91
N ILE A 11 -13.85 -6.23 -17.81
CA ILE A 11 -14.65 -6.50 -19.00
C ILE A 11 -16.07 -6.94 -18.62
N ILE A 12 -16.22 -7.85 -17.66
CA ILE A 12 -17.55 -8.33 -17.23
C ILE A 12 -18.36 -7.19 -16.58
N GLN A 13 -17.75 -6.41 -15.68
CA GLN A 13 -18.39 -5.27 -15.03
C GLN A 13 -18.93 -4.27 -16.06
N ILE A 14 -18.13 -3.96 -17.07
CA ILE A 14 -18.47 -2.98 -18.08
C ILE A 14 -19.49 -3.51 -19.09
N LEU A 15 -19.39 -4.78 -19.48
CA LEU A 15 -20.43 -5.43 -20.30
C LEU A 15 -21.77 -5.43 -19.56
N TYR A 16 -21.78 -5.76 -18.27
CA TYR A 16 -22.98 -5.70 -17.45
C TYR A 16 -23.57 -4.28 -17.41
N ALA A 17 -22.74 -3.25 -17.18
CA ALA A 17 -23.18 -1.86 -17.20
C ALA A 17 -23.69 -1.40 -18.58
N PHE A 18 -23.08 -1.90 -19.67
CA PHE A 18 -23.52 -1.63 -21.04
C PHE A 18 -24.90 -2.22 -21.35
N TYR A 19 -25.13 -3.49 -21.01
CA TYR A 19 -26.43 -4.14 -21.26
C TYR A 19 -27.55 -3.60 -20.38
N LYS A 20 -27.22 -3.06 -19.19
CA LYS A 20 -28.20 -2.46 -18.28
C LYS A 20 -28.48 -0.98 -18.56
N GLY A 21 -27.55 -0.28 -19.21
CA GLY A 21 -27.66 1.15 -19.51
C GLY A 21 -28.28 1.42 -20.88
N GLU A 22 -29.29 2.28 -20.94
CA GLU A 22 -29.81 2.77 -22.22
C GLU A 22 -28.85 3.82 -22.82
N GLY A 23 -28.59 3.75 -24.12
CA GLY A 23 -27.89 4.80 -24.86
C GLY A 23 -26.35 4.83 -24.75
N LYS A 24 -25.70 3.84 -24.11
CA LYS A 24 -24.22 3.74 -24.16
C LYS A 24 -23.76 3.29 -25.55
N THR A 25 -22.71 3.92 -26.08
CA THR A 25 -22.06 3.50 -27.33
C THR A 25 -20.84 2.62 -27.05
N THR A 26 -20.48 1.75 -27.99
CA THR A 26 -19.28 0.90 -27.89
C THR A 26 -17.99 1.70 -27.62
N LEU A 27 -17.87 2.88 -28.22
CA LEU A 27 -16.71 3.77 -28.01
C LEU A 27 -16.63 4.33 -26.59
N MET A 28 -17.78 4.65 -25.97
CA MET A 28 -17.81 5.11 -24.57
C MET A 28 -17.41 3.99 -23.62
N VAL A 29 -17.91 2.78 -23.88
CA VAL A 29 -17.60 1.56 -23.12
C VAL A 29 -16.11 1.21 -23.15
N GLU A 30 -15.49 1.32 -24.32
CA GLU A 30 -14.05 1.06 -24.47
C GLU A 30 -13.21 2.07 -23.68
N LYS A 31 -13.55 3.36 -23.76
CA LYS A 31 -12.86 4.41 -22.99
C LYS A 31 -13.01 4.20 -21.48
N GLU A 32 -14.21 3.82 -21.02
CA GLU A 32 -14.50 3.51 -19.62
C GLU A 32 -13.65 2.33 -19.12
N LEU A 33 -13.47 1.30 -19.96
CA LEU A 33 -12.62 0.14 -19.66
C LEU A 33 -11.16 0.53 -19.47
N PHE A 34 -10.58 1.26 -20.43
CA PHE A 34 -9.20 1.69 -20.32
C PHE A 34 -8.98 2.61 -19.12
N HIS A 35 -9.91 3.52 -18.86
CA HIS A 35 -9.84 4.39 -17.70
C HIS A 35 -9.91 3.61 -16.39
N SER A 36 -10.80 2.62 -16.28
CA SER A 36 -10.90 1.79 -15.08
C SER A 36 -9.61 0.99 -14.83
N VAL A 37 -9.02 0.42 -15.89
CA VAL A 37 -7.75 -0.31 -15.78
C VAL A 37 -6.60 0.61 -15.36
N GLU A 38 -6.55 1.83 -15.89
CA GLU A 38 -5.60 2.87 -15.48
C GLU A 38 -5.77 3.22 -14.00
N LYS A 39 -7.01 3.38 -13.53
CA LYS A 39 -7.31 3.66 -12.12
C LYS A 39 -6.91 2.53 -11.19
N THR A 40 -7.10 1.26 -11.57
CA THR A 40 -6.57 0.14 -10.79
C THR A 40 -5.04 0.18 -10.70
N TYR A 41 -4.37 0.60 -11.77
CA TYR A 41 -2.92 0.74 -11.79
C TYR A 41 -2.47 1.89 -10.88
N ASP A 42 -3.20 3.02 -10.86
CA ASP A 42 -2.98 4.09 -9.90
C ASP A 42 -3.11 3.58 -8.44
N LEU A 43 -4.18 2.83 -8.13
CA LEU A 43 -4.38 2.25 -6.80
C LEU A 43 -3.22 1.35 -6.38
N TYR A 44 -2.68 0.56 -7.30
CA TYR A 44 -1.52 -0.30 -7.04
C TYR A 44 -0.29 0.49 -6.59
N TYR A 45 0.03 1.61 -7.25
CA TYR A 45 1.15 2.46 -6.82
C TYR A 45 0.82 3.20 -5.52
N HIS A 46 -0.42 3.65 -5.38
CA HIS A 46 -0.89 4.36 -4.20
C HIS A 46 -0.79 3.50 -2.93
N LEU A 47 -1.19 2.23 -2.99
CA LEU A 47 -1.06 1.27 -1.88
C LEU A 47 0.38 0.81 -1.66
N LEU A 48 1.19 0.63 -2.71
CA LEU A 48 2.63 0.37 -2.55
C LEU A 48 3.33 1.53 -1.82
N ASN A 49 2.88 2.77 -2.02
CA ASN A 49 3.47 3.94 -1.37
C ASN A 49 3.30 3.90 0.15
N LEU A 50 2.25 3.23 0.67
CA LEU A 50 2.04 3.06 2.12
C LEU A 50 3.24 2.38 2.79
N ILE A 51 3.95 1.49 2.08
CA ILE A 51 5.15 0.82 2.58
C ILE A 51 6.19 1.85 3.02
N ILE A 52 6.47 2.82 2.15
CA ILE A 52 7.47 3.87 2.41
C ILE A 52 6.97 4.79 3.53
N LEU A 53 5.71 5.22 3.44
CA LEU A 53 5.15 6.21 4.35
C LEU A 53 5.00 5.70 5.78
N ILE A 54 4.58 4.45 5.97
CA ILE A 54 4.51 3.81 7.29
C ILE A 54 5.92 3.67 7.89
N THR A 55 6.92 3.34 7.05
CA THR A 55 8.32 3.26 7.50
C THR A 55 8.87 4.64 7.89
N ASP A 56 8.55 5.69 7.11
CA ASP A 56 8.92 7.07 7.42
C ASP A 56 8.26 7.56 8.72
N TYR A 57 6.99 7.20 8.93
CA TYR A 57 6.29 7.48 10.17
C TYR A 57 6.96 6.80 11.37
N ALA A 58 7.38 5.54 11.22
CA ALA A 58 8.12 4.81 12.25
C ALA A 58 9.46 5.50 12.59
N ALA A 59 10.19 5.97 11.57
CA ALA A 59 11.44 6.71 11.76
C ALA A 59 11.20 8.02 12.54
N SER A 60 10.18 8.79 12.15
CA SER A 60 9.81 10.03 12.85
C SER A 60 9.41 9.79 14.31
N ARG A 61 8.73 8.66 14.61
CA ARG A 61 8.39 8.26 15.99
C ARG A 61 9.63 7.94 16.82
N ILE A 62 10.61 7.27 16.22
CA ILE A 62 11.90 6.98 16.87
C ILE A 62 12.65 8.28 17.18
N GLU A 63 12.74 9.20 16.23
CA GLU A 63 13.39 10.51 16.44
C GLU A 63 12.69 11.32 17.53
N SER A 64 11.35 11.34 17.51
CA SER A 64 10.55 12.03 18.54
C SER A 64 10.78 11.45 19.93
N LYS A 65 10.98 10.13 20.05
CA LYS A 65 11.28 9.45 21.32
C LYS A 65 12.68 9.80 21.84
N LYS A 66 13.68 9.83 20.96
CA LYS A 66 15.05 10.26 21.28
C LYS A 66 15.11 11.68 21.83
N ASN A 67 14.29 12.57 21.28
CA ASN A 67 14.27 13.99 21.63
C ASN A 67 13.41 14.33 22.86
N LYS A 68 12.86 13.34 23.58
CA LYS A 68 12.12 13.57 24.83
C LYS A 68 13.03 14.16 25.91
N LEU A 69 12.44 14.95 26.82
CA LEU A 69 13.16 15.54 27.97
C LEU A 69 13.82 14.49 28.88
N ARG A 70 13.26 13.27 28.92
CA ARG A 70 13.78 12.12 29.66
C ARG A 70 13.61 10.86 28.80
N PRO A 71 14.56 10.55 27.92
CA PRO A 71 14.49 9.35 27.10
C PRO A 71 14.86 8.13 27.95
N SER A 72 14.14 7.02 27.75
CA SER A 72 14.51 5.72 28.34
C SER A 72 15.75 5.14 27.64
N PRO A 73 16.43 4.13 28.21
CA PRO A 73 17.55 3.46 27.53
C PRO A 73 17.17 2.90 26.15
N GLU A 74 15.95 2.39 26.02
CA GLU A 74 15.39 1.91 24.74
C GLU A 74 15.09 3.06 23.76
N ASP A 75 14.76 4.25 24.25
CA ASP A 75 14.61 5.43 23.38
C ASP A 75 15.98 5.92 22.87
N ILE A 76 17.05 5.78 23.67
CA ILE A 76 18.42 6.16 23.29
C ILE A 76 18.98 5.21 22.24
N ASN A 77 18.79 3.91 22.43
CA ASN A 77 19.23 2.86 21.51
C ASN A 77 18.02 2.04 20.99
N PRO A 78 17.18 2.64 20.12
CA PRO A 78 15.99 1.98 19.62
C PRO A 78 16.36 0.87 18.66
N ASN A 79 15.51 -0.16 18.61
CA ASN A 79 15.58 -1.15 17.54
C ASN A 79 15.14 -0.49 16.22
N THR A 80 16.08 -0.37 15.26
CA THR A 80 15.85 0.27 13.96
C THR A 80 15.52 -0.72 12.84
N ARG A 81 15.39 -2.02 13.14
CA ARG A 81 15.18 -3.08 12.14
C ARG A 81 14.04 -2.81 11.16
N PHE A 82 12.93 -2.23 11.62
CA PHE A 82 11.81 -1.90 10.74
C PHE A 82 12.11 -0.73 9.80
N ILE A 83 12.83 0.29 10.26
CA ILE A 83 13.17 1.47 9.46
C ILE A 83 14.33 1.21 8.50
N ASP A 84 15.22 0.27 8.85
CA ASP A 84 16.34 -0.18 8.05
C ASP A 84 15.99 -1.34 7.10
N ASN A 85 14.69 -1.59 6.88
CA ASN A 85 14.21 -2.68 6.03
C ASN A 85 14.72 -2.53 4.59
N VAL A 86 15.47 -3.53 4.12
CA VAL A 86 16.21 -3.48 2.84
C VAL A 86 15.26 -3.43 1.65
N PHE A 87 14.10 -4.09 1.74
CA PHE A 87 13.08 -4.05 0.70
C PHE A 87 12.46 -2.65 0.55
N VAL A 88 12.21 -1.95 1.66
CA VAL A 88 11.69 -0.57 1.63
C VAL A 88 12.71 0.38 0.99
N ASP A 89 13.99 0.25 1.32
CA ASP A 89 15.06 1.05 0.71
C ASP A 89 15.17 0.83 -0.81
N GLN A 90 15.09 -0.43 -1.25
CA GLN A 90 15.04 -0.76 -2.68
C GLN A 90 13.83 -0.13 -3.39
N LEU A 91 12.65 -0.20 -2.77
CA LEU A 91 11.44 0.41 -3.33
C LEU A 91 11.58 1.93 -3.43
N ARG A 92 12.14 2.58 -2.41
CA ARG A 92 12.40 4.03 -2.37
C ARG A 92 13.37 4.49 -3.47
N LYS A 93 14.39 3.68 -3.76
CA LYS A 93 15.39 3.97 -4.81
C LYS A 93 14.88 3.74 -6.24
N ASN A 94 13.70 3.14 -6.39
CA ASN A 94 13.13 2.87 -7.71
C ASN A 94 12.61 4.17 -8.37
N LYS A 95 13.42 4.72 -9.29
CA LYS A 95 13.10 5.96 -10.01
C LYS A 95 11.78 5.89 -10.79
N GLN A 96 11.44 4.74 -11.38
CA GLN A 96 10.18 4.59 -12.12
C GLN A 96 8.98 4.65 -11.18
N PHE A 97 9.11 4.07 -9.98
CA PHE A 97 8.09 4.13 -8.94
C PHE A 97 7.82 5.57 -8.50
N THR A 98 8.88 6.29 -8.11
CA THR A 98 8.77 7.69 -7.65
C THR A 98 8.27 8.61 -8.76
N ALA A 99 8.73 8.42 -10.01
CA ALA A 99 8.25 9.20 -11.15
C ALA A 99 6.74 8.99 -11.39
N TYR A 100 6.26 7.74 -11.32
CA TYR A 100 4.85 7.43 -11.50
C TYR A 100 3.97 8.07 -10.43
N LEU A 101 4.36 7.99 -9.14
CA LEU A 101 3.65 8.64 -8.05
C LEU A 101 3.53 10.16 -8.26
N SER A 102 4.63 10.80 -8.69
CA SER A 102 4.65 12.24 -8.95
C SER A 102 3.80 12.64 -10.16
N GLU A 103 3.91 11.89 -11.26
CA GLU A 103 3.17 12.15 -12.50
C GLU A 103 1.66 12.03 -12.29
N ARG A 104 1.23 10.99 -11.56
CA ARG A 104 -0.17 10.72 -11.25
C ARG A 104 -0.68 11.46 -10.01
N LYS A 105 0.19 12.20 -9.30
CA LYS A 105 -0.11 12.92 -8.06
C LYS A 105 -0.71 12.03 -6.97
N LEU A 106 -0.24 10.79 -6.88
CA LEU A 106 -0.71 9.81 -5.90
C LEU A 106 -0.01 10.06 -4.56
N SER A 107 -0.76 10.49 -3.57
CA SER A 107 -0.21 10.94 -2.29
C SER A 107 -1.20 10.73 -1.15
N TRP A 108 -0.67 10.43 0.04
CA TRP A 108 -1.42 10.31 1.29
C TRP A 108 -1.30 11.55 2.18
N VAL A 109 -0.74 12.66 1.66
CA VAL A 109 -0.50 13.89 2.43
C VAL A 109 -1.78 14.47 3.04
N ASN A 110 -2.94 14.25 2.41
CA ASN A 110 -4.23 14.70 2.91
C ASN A 110 -4.88 13.71 3.90
N HIS A 111 -4.28 12.53 4.08
CA HIS A 111 -4.76 11.45 4.94
C HIS A 111 -3.66 10.92 5.89
N PRO A 112 -2.93 11.79 6.62
CA PRO A 112 -1.84 11.36 7.51
C PRO A 112 -2.33 10.49 8.69
N GLU A 113 -3.60 10.63 9.07
CA GLU A 113 -4.26 9.82 10.09
C GLU A 113 -4.26 8.34 9.75
N ILE A 114 -4.46 7.99 8.47
CA ILE A 114 -4.44 6.60 8.00
C ILE A 114 -3.06 5.98 8.20
N ILE A 115 -2.00 6.72 7.87
CA ILE A 115 -0.62 6.24 8.04
C ILE A 115 -0.34 5.95 9.52
N LYS A 116 -0.79 6.85 10.40
CA LYS A 116 -0.64 6.70 11.84
C LYS A 116 -1.42 5.48 12.36
N GLU A 117 -2.70 5.37 11.99
CA GLU A 117 -3.57 4.27 12.41
C GLU A 117 -3.00 2.91 11.99
N LEU A 118 -2.63 2.76 10.71
CA LEU A 118 -2.02 1.55 10.19
C LEU A 118 -0.73 1.21 10.93
N TYR A 119 0.12 2.20 11.23
CA TYR A 119 1.33 1.95 12.00
C TYR A 119 1.03 1.48 13.43
N GLU A 120 0.04 2.09 14.09
CA GLU A 120 -0.38 1.70 15.45
C GLU A 120 -0.93 0.26 15.48
N GLU A 121 -1.69 -0.14 14.46
CA GLU A 121 -2.15 -1.54 14.30
C GLU A 121 -0.99 -2.51 14.02
N ILE A 122 -0.01 -2.10 13.20
CA ILE A 122 1.17 -2.92 12.90
C ILE A 122 1.95 -3.24 14.16
N ILE A 123 2.27 -2.24 14.99
CA ILE A 123 3.08 -2.45 16.20
C ILE A 123 2.33 -3.25 17.27
N ALA A 124 1.00 -3.26 17.25
CA ALA A 124 0.18 -4.03 18.19
C ALA A 124 0.14 -5.53 17.86
N CYS A 125 0.62 -5.94 16.68
CA CYS A 125 0.56 -7.33 16.23
C CYS A 125 1.76 -8.18 16.70
N ASP A 126 1.49 -9.43 17.10
CA ASP A 126 2.54 -10.38 17.50
C ASP A 126 3.59 -10.62 16.42
N PHE A 127 3.16 -10.73 15.16
CA PHE A 127 4.08 -11.00 14.05
C PHE A 127 5.08 -9.85 13.79
N TYR A 128 4.74 -8.64 14.24
CA TYR A 128 5.64 -7.50 14.17
C TYR A 128 6.69 -7.59 15.27
N GLN A 129 6.28 -7.94 16.50
CA GLN A 129 7.20 -8.16 17.61
C GLN A 129 8.18 -9.29 17.29
N GLU A 130 7.67 -10.43 16.79
CA GLU A 130 8.50 -11.54 16.29
C GLU A 130 9.51 -11.08 15.23
N TYR A 131 9.11 -10.19 14.32
CA TYR A 131 10.03 -9.65 13.31
C TYR A 131 11.11 -8.77 13.94
N MET A 132 10.74 -7.93 14.92
CA MET A 132 11.67 -7.02 15.59
C MET A 132 12.71 -7.76 16.44
N ASP A 133 12.37 -8.92 17.00
CA ASP A 133 13.24 -9.73 17.87
C ASP A 133 14.26 -10.60 17.10
N LEU A 134 14.19 -10.65 15.78
CA LEU A 134 15.13 -11.42 14.98
C LEU A 134 16.54 -10.79 14.98
N GLU A 135 17.55 -11.59 15.25
CA GLU A 135 18.95 -11.15 15.30
C GLU A 135 19.59 -10.95 13.92
N HIS A 136 19.13 -11.67 12.89
CA HIS A 136 19.70 -11.62 11.55
C HIS A 136 18.83 -10.85 10.57
N ILE A 137 19.46 -10.03 9.74
CA ILE A 137 18.81 -9.31 8.64
C ILE A 137 18.81 -10.23 7.43
N ASP A 138 17.63 -10.52 6.88
CA ASP A 138 17.46 -11.31 5.67
C ASP A 138 16.40 -10.67 4.78
N TYR A 139 16.71 -10.57 3.50
CA TYR A 139 15.84 -9.91 2.54
C TYR A 139 14.48 -10.61 2.36
N GLN A 140 14.40 -11.93 2.51
CA GLN A 140 13.12 -12.63 2.46
C GLN A 140 12.28 -12.32 3.70
N ILE A 141 12.89 -12.25 4.88
CA ILE A 141 12.22 -11.86 6.12
C ILE A 141 11.66 -10.43 6.02
N ASP A 142 12.46 -9.50 5.49
CA ASP A 142 12.07 -8.10 5.27
C ASP A 142 10.90 -7.95 4.28
N LYS A 143 10.83 -8.82 3.28
CA LYS A 143 9.68 -8.89 2.36
C LYS A 143 8.47 -9.53 3.00
N ASP A 144 8.67 -10.57 3.79
CA ASP A 144 7.59 -11.35 4.38
C ASP A 144 6.82 -10.57 5.45
N ILE A 145 7.48 -9.67 6.20
CA ILE A 145 6.78 -8.76 7.12
C ILE A 145 5.76 -7.89 6.37
N TRP A 146 6.14 -7.29 5.24
CA TRP A 146 5.21 -6.50 4.43
C TRP A 146 4.09 -7.36 3.84
N ARG A 147 4.38 -8.58 3.41
CA ARG A 147 3.33 -9.52 2.97
C ARG A 147 2.34 -9.85 4.09
N LYS A 148 2.79 -9.98 5.35
CA LYS A 148 1.90 -10.16 6.51
C LYS A 148 1.08 -8.91 6.79
N ILE A 149 1.69 -7.72 6.76
CA ILE A 149 1.01 -6.43 6.94
C ILE A 149 -0.11 -6.25 5.91
N PHE A 150 0.19 -6.45 4.62
CA PHE A 150 -0.82 -6.34 3.57
C PHE A 150 -1.99 -7.31 3.76
N LYS A 151 -1.70 -8.54 4.22
CA LYS A 151 -2.73 -9.57 4.39
C LYS A 151 -3.60 -9.39 5.63
N ARG A 152 -2.99 -8.99 6.75
CA ARG A 152 -3.63 -9.01 8.07
C ARG A 152 -4.14 -7.65 8.51
N ILE A 153 -3.61 -6.58 7.95
CA ILE A 153 -3.90 -5.21 8.38
C ILE A 153 -4.54 -4.46 7.21
N ILE A 154 -3.81 -4.25 6.11
CA ILE A 154 -4.29 -3.45 4.97
C ILE A 154 -5.60 -4.01 4.39
N LEU A 155 -5.74 -5.32 4.23
CA LEU A 155 -6.98 -5.96 3.73
C LEU A 155 -8.16 -5.93 4.70
N GLN A 156 -7.95 -5.58 5.96
CA GLN A 156 -8.97 -5.68 7.02
C GLN A 156 -9.26 -4.32 7.67
N ASN A 157 -8.60 -3.25 7.21
CA ASN A 157 -8.70 -1.93 7.82
C ASN A 157 -9.83 -1.13 7.13
N GLU A 158 -10.97 -1.03 7.80
CA GLU A 158 -12.15 -0.32 7.29
C GLU A 158 -11.90 1.18 7.10
N SER A 159 -11.06 1.80 7.93
CA SER A 159 -10.70 3.21 7.84
C SER A 159 -9.99 3.53 6.52
N LEU A 160 -9.05 2.65 6.14
CA LEU A 160 -8.33 2.71 4.87
C LEU A 160 -9.28 2.52 3.69
N ASP A 161 -10.18 1.54 3.74
CA ASP A 161 -11.15 1.30 2.66
C ASP A 161 -12.04 2.53 2.44
N ASN A 162 -12.56 3.13 3.52
CA ASN A 162 -13.33 4.37 3.45
C ASN A 162 -12.50 5.52 2.87
N SER A 163 -11.25 5.68 3.29
CA SER A 163 -10.34 6.71 2.74
C SER A 163 -10.07 6.51 1.25
N ILE A 164 -9.92 5.27 0.78
CA ILE A 164 -9.72 4.95 -0.63
C ILE A 164 -10.97 5.28 -1.45
N GLU A 165 -12.15 4.96 -0.93
CA GLU A 165 -13.44 5.27 -1.56
C GLU A 165 -13.64 6.79 -1.71
N ASP A 166 -13.34 7.55 -0.66
CA ASP A 166 -13.39 9.02 -0.66
C ASP A 166 -12.41 9.64 -1.69
N GLN A 167 -11.25 9.02 -1.87
CA GLN A 167 -10.25 9.49 -2.83
C GLN A 167 -10.62 9.14 -4.28
N SER A 168 -11.22 7.98 -4.53
CA SER A 168 -11.69 7.61 -5.86
C SER A 168 -12.76 6.52 -5.87
N ILE A 169 -13.92 6.85 -6.44
CA ILE A 169 -15.01 5.90 -6.72
C ILE A 169 -14.59 4.72 -7.62
N PHE A 170 -13.46 4.81 -8.33
CA PHE A 170 -12.98 3.75 -9.22
C PHE A 170 -12.15 2.70 -8.48
N TRP A 171 -11.79 2.94 -7.21
CA TRP A 171 -10.86 2.10 -6.45
C TRP A 171 -11.53 1.11 -5.52
N THR A 172 -12.76 1.38 -5.07
CA THR A 172 -13.45 0.63 -4.01
C THR A 172 -13.49 -0.89 -4.28
N ASP A 173 -13.83 -1.29 -5.50
CA ASP A 173 -13.95 -2.72 -5.85
C ASP A 173 -12.60 -3.42 -6.12
N ASP A 174 -11.51 -2.66 -6.18
CA ASP A 174 -10.21 -3.16 -6.67
C ASP A 174 -9.19 -3.42 -5.55
N VAL A 175 -9.47 -3.01 -4.31
CA VAL A 175 -8.49 -3.10 -3.20
C VAL A 175 -7.99 -4.52 -3.00
N GLU A 176 -8.89 -5.50 -2.87
CA GLU A 176 -8.51 -6.89 -2.61
C GLU A 176 -7.63 -7.46 -3.73
N ILE A 177 -8.04 -7.25 -4.98
CA ILE A 177 -7.29 -7.76 -6.13
C ILE A 177 -5.94 -7.07 -6.27
N VAL A 178 -5.86 -5.76 -6.01
CA VAL A 178 -4.61 -4.99 -6.03
C VAL A 178 -3.66 -5.46 -4.94
N VAL A 179 -4.15 -5.67 -3.70
CA VAL A 179 -3.32 -6.20 -2.62
C VAL A 179 -2.79 -7.59 -2.97
N SER A 180 -3.61 -8.44 -3.61
CA SER A 180 -3.14 -9.74 -4.12
C SER A 180 -1.97 -9.61 -5.10
N PHE A 181 -1.95 -8.53 -5.90
CA PHE A 181 -0.87 -8.24 -6.84
C PHE A 181 0.35 -7.71 -6.13
N ILE A 182 0.19 -6.81 -5.16
CA ILE A 182 1.27 -6.30 -4.31
C ILE A 182 1.98 -7.45 -3.61
N ILE A 183 1.25 -8.39 -3.00
CA ILE A 183 1.83 -9.56 -2.33
C ILE A 183 2.65 -10.42 -3.32
N LYS A 184 2.18 -10.57 -4.56
CA LYS A 184 2.92 -11.28 -5.63
C LYS A 184 4.15 -10.51 -6.09
N THR A 185 4.05 -9.19 -6.21
CA THR A 185 5.16 -8.30 -6.53
C THR A 185 6.24 -8.41 -5.48
N ILE A 186 5.89 -8.24 -4.20
CA ILE A 186 6.83 -8.38 -3.08
C ILE A 186 7.51 -9.75 -3.15
N LYS A 187 6.78 -10.84 -3.39
CA LYS A 187 7.40 -12.17 -3.51
C LYS A 187 8.43 -12.28 -4.65
N ARG A 188 8.27 -11.54 -5.75
CA ARG A 188 9.11 -11.61 -6.95
C ARG A 188 10.29 -10.64 -6.97
N PHE A 189 10.26 -9.61 -6.14
CA PHE A 189 11.40 -8.73 -5.88
C PHE A 189 12.59 -9.50 -5.30
#